data_AF-A0A1G2HPX7-F1
#
_entry.id   AF-A0A1G2HPX7-F1
#
_cell.length_a   1.000
_cell.length_b   1.000
_cell.length_c   1.000
_cell.angle_alpha   90.00
_cell.angle_beta   90.00
_cell.angle_gamma   90.00
#
_symmetry.space_group_name_H-M   'P 1'
#
loop_
_entity.id
_entity.type
_entity.pdbx_description
1 polymer ?
#
loop_
_entity_poly.entity_id
_entity_poly.type
_entity_poly.pdbx_seq_one_letter_code
_entity_poly.pdbx_strand_id
1 'polypeptide(L)' 'MSYFFWGTIFLLGATVIFYLVFLSLVYYWHERKTSFVIVPLLYTFEFFLIGFLVVSLISLVLQYLPDIVTLVRSAS' A
#
# COMPACT_ATOMS: atom_id res chain seq x y z
N MET A 1 -17.61 7.44 -11.58
CA MET A 1 -16.42 6.76 -12.15
C MET A 1 -15.25 7.75 -12.34
N SER A 2 -14.72 8.41 -11.30
CA SER A 2 -13.56 9.32 -11.52
C SER A 2 -12.53 9.30 -10.39
N TYR A 3 -12.88 9.62 -9.14
CA TYR A 3 -11.87 9.76 -8.09
C TYR A 3 -11.22 8.45 -7.61
N PHE A 4 -11.98 7.36 -7.51
CA PHE A 4 -11.43 6.09 -7.05
C PHE A 4 -10.41 5.51 -8.04
N PHE A 5 -10.73 5.49 -9.34
CA PHE A 5 -9.84 4.97 -10.38
C PHE A 5 -8.52 5.76 -10.47
N TRP A 6 -8.61 7.09 -10.46
CA TRP A 6 -7.42 7.95 -10.38
C TRP A 6 -6.64 7.74 -9.08
N GLY A 7 -7.34 7.56 -7.97
CA GLY A 7 -6.77 7.17 -6.69
C GLY A 7 -6.00 5.86 -6.78
N THR A 8 -6.54 4.82 -7.41
CA THR A 8 -5.88 3.51 -7.56
C THR A 8 -4.63 3.60 -8.44
N ILE A 9 -4.67 4.39 -9.52
CA ILE A 9 -3.50 4.62 -10.38
C ILE A 9 -2.41 5.37 -9.61
N PHE A 10 -2.78 6.42 -8.87
CA PHE A 10 -1.84 7.17 -8.05
C PHE A 10 -1.23 6.30 -6.95
N LEU A 11 -2.05 5.48 -6.28
CA LEU A 11 -1.63 4.49 -5.30
C LEU A 11 -0.61 3.53 -5.92
N LEU A 12 -0.90 2.96 -7.10
CA LEU A 12 0.03 2.08 -7.83
C LEU A 12 1.36 2.77 -8.16
N GLY A 13 1.31 4.00 -8.68
CA GLY A 13 2.51 4.77 -9.00
C GLY A 13 3.36 5.07 -7.76
N ALA A 14 2.71 5.48 -6.67
CA ALA A 14 3.37 5.70 -5.39
C ALA A 14 3.99 4.40 -4.85
N THR A 15 3.30 3.27 -4.96
CA THR A 15 3.84 1.95 -4.57
C THR A 15 5.08 1.57 -5.39
N VAL A 16 5.10 1.82 -6.70
CA VAL A 16 6.28 1.54 -7.54
C VAL A 16 7.47 2.40 -7.10
N ILE A 17 7.28 3.71 -6.93
CA ILE A 17 8.34 4.62 -6.47
C ILE A 17 8.85 4.20 -5.10
N PHE A 18 7.93 3.82 -4.21
CA PHE A 18 8.26 3.34 -2.88
C PHE A 18 9.15 2.09 -2.90
N TYR A 19 8.79 1.08 -3.70
CA TYR A 19 9.60 -0.13 -3.85
C TYR A 19 10.97 0.13 -4.47
N LEU A 20 11.08 1.08 -5.41
CA LEU A 20 12.38 1.48 -5.98
C LEU A 20 13.30 2.08 -4.91
N VAL A 21 12.76 2.99 -4.07
CA VAL A 21 13.52 3.60 -2.98
C VAL A 21 13.91 2.55 -1.94
N PHE A 22 12.97 1.69 -1.54
CA PHE A 22 13.23 0.59 -0.61
C PHE A 22 14.34 -0.32 -1.12
N LEU A 23 14.28 -0.75 -2.39
CA LEU A 23 15.30 -1.60 -3.01
C LEU A 23 16.67 -0.91 -3.05
N SER A 24 16.73 0.38 -3.37
CA SER A 24 17.97 1.15 -3.33
C SER A 24 18.58 1.20 -1.92
N LEU A 25 17.75 1.34 -0.89
CA LEU A 25 18.18 1.36 0.51
C LEU A 25 18.68 0.00 0.99
N VAL A 26 17.97 -1.08 0.64
CA VAL A 26 18.42 -2.46 0.93
C VAL A 26 19.76 -2.74 0.24
N TYR A 27 19.90 -2.33 -1.02
CA TYR A 27 21.16 -2.51 -1.75
C TYR A 27 22.31 -1.74 -1.10
N TYR A 28 22.09 -0.47 -0.75
CA TYR A 28 23.09 0.34 -0.06
C TYR A 28 23.47 -0.23 1.33
N TRP A 29 22.49 -0.77 2.06
CA TRP A 29 22.73 -1.47 3.32
C TRP A 29 23.58 -2.71 3.13
N HIS A 30 23.30 -3.50 2.10
CA HIS A 30 24.06 -4.70 1.77
C HIS A 30 25.55 -4.39 1.51
N GLU A 31 25.84 -3.31 0.78
CA GLU A 31 27.22 -2.91 0.47
C GLU A 31 27.97 -2.30 1.66
N ARG A 32 27.35 -1.39 2.42
CA ARG A 32 28.05 -0.58 3.45
C ARG A 32 27.78 -0.98 4.89
N LYS A 33 26.94 -2.00 5.13
CA LYS A 33 26.52 -2.49 6.47
C LYS A 33 26.23 -1.36 7.46
N THR A 34 25.66 -0.25 6.99
CA THR A 34 25.40 0.93 7.83
C THR A 34 24.08 0.75 8.58
N SER A 35 24.12 -0.02 9.67
CA SER A 35 22.90 -0.50 10.32
C SER A 35 22.17 0.54 11.18
N PHE A 36 22.85 1.58 11.68
CA PHE A 36 22.25 2.52 12.63
C PHE A 36 21.19 3.45 12.01
N VAL A 37 21.33 3.79 10.72
CA VAL A 37 20.41 4.71 10.01
C VAL A 37 19.52 3.95 9.04
N ILE A 38 20.07 2.95 8.34
CA ILE A 38 19.31 2.26 7.28
C ILE A 38 18.29 1.29 7.84
N VAL A 39 18.61 0.54 8.91
CA VAL A 39 17.68 -0.44 9.48
C VAL A 39 16.39 0.23 9.99
N PRO A 40 16.43 1.34 10.76
CA PRO A 40 15.21 2.08 11.11
C PRO A 40 14.44 2.57 9.88
N LEU A 41 15.14 3.02 8.84
CA LEU A 41 14.51 3.44 7.60
C LEU A 41 13.77 2.27 6.93
N LEU A 42 14.42 1.11 6.80
CA LEU A 42 13.80 -0.09 6.23
C LEU A 42 12.54 -0.50 7.00
N TYR A 43 12.59 -0.51 8.33
CA TYR A 43 11.42 -0.80 9.16
C TYR A 43 10.30 0.23 9.00
N THR A 44 10.65 1.51 8.86
CA THR A 44 9.66 2.57 8.60
C THR A 44 8.99 2.34 7.25
N PHE A 45 9.77 1.94 6.23
CA PHE A 45 9.22 1.59 4.93
C PHE A 45 8.32 0.35 5.01
N GLU A 46 8.74 -0.72 5.67
CA GLU A 46 7.89 -1.91 5.85
C GLU A 46 6.57 -1.59 6.58
N PHE A 47 6.62 -0.75 7.61
CA PHE A 47 5.44 -0.27 8.32
C PHE A 47 4.48 0.49 7.39
N PHE A 48 5.00 1.38 6.54
CA PHE A 48 4.18 2.08 5.55
C PHE A 48 3.56 1.13 4.54
N LEU A 49 4.29 0.11 4.08
CA LEU A 49 3.78 -0.89 3.14
C LEU A 49 2.60 -1.69 3.71
N ILE A 50 2.75 -2.18 4.93
CA ILE A 50 1.70 -2.92 5.63
C ILE A 50 0.50 -2.01 5.90
N GLY A 51 0.74 -0.79 6.41
CA GLY A 51 -0.34 0.19 6.66
C GLY A 51 -1.10 0.54 5.39
N PHE A 52 -0.38 0.76 4.29
CA PHE A 52 -0.97 1.03 2.98
C PHE A 52 -1.84 -0.12 2.49
N LEU A 53 -1.35 -1.36 2.59
CA LEU A 53 -2.11 -2.55 2.20
C LEU A 53 -3.40 -2.68 3.01
N VAL A 54 -3.32 -2.48 4.33
CA VAL A 54 -4.47 -2.54 5.23
C VAL A 54 -5.50 -1.47 4.88
N VAL A 55 -5.08 -0.22 4.70
CA VAL A 55 -5.98 0.88 4.31
C VAL A 55 -6.64 0.59 2.98
N SER A 56 -5.86 0.12 2.00
CA SER A 56 -6.38 -0.22 0.66
C SER A 56 -7.43 -1.32 0.72
N LEU A 57 -7.21 -2.39 1.50
CA LEU A 57 -8.18 -3.46 1.71
C LEU A 57 -9.46 -2.95 2.36
N ILE A 58 -9.35 -2.14 3.42
CA ILE A 58 -10.51 -1.56 4.10
C ILE A 58 -11.32 -0.67 3.15
N SER A 59 -10.65 0.20 2.38
CA SER A 59 -11.32 1.04 1.39
C SER A 59 -12.06 0.22 0.34
N LEU A 60 -11.45 -0.87 -0.13
CA LEU A 60 -12.06 -1.76 -1.12
C LEU A 60 -13.30 -2.45 -0.55
N VAL A 61 -13.23 -2.97 0.68
CA VAL A 61 -14.39 -3.55 1.37
C VAL A 61 -15.51 -2.53 1.52
N LEU A 62 -15.22 -1.33 2.04
CA LEU A 62 -16.23 -0.29 2.26
C LEU A 62 -16.90 0.16 0.95
N GLN A 63 -16.15 0.16 -0.15
CA GLN A 63 -16.68 0.56 -1.45
C GLN A 63 -17.66 -0.44 -2.04
N TYR A 64 -17.39 -1.74 -1.92
CA TYR A 64 -18.30 -2.79 -2.43
C TYR A 64 -19.36 -3.23 -1.41
N LEU A 65 -19.22 -2.85 -0.14
CA LEU A 65 -20.20 -3.13 0.92
C LEU A 65 -21.65 -2.78 0.54
N PRO A 66 -21.98 -1.57 0.05
CA PRO A 66 -23.35 -1.23 -0.33
C PRO A 66 -23.88 -2.17 -1.41
N ASP A 67 -23.10 -2.45 -2.46
CA ASP A 67 -23.49 -3.35 -3.54
C ASP A 67 -23.81 -4.75 -3.01
N ILE A 68 -22.96 -5.28 -2.13
CA ILE A 68 -23.16 -6.59 -1.47
C ILE A 68 -24.45 -6.61 -0.66
N VAL A 69 -24.73 -5.55 0.12
CA VAL A 69 -25.97 -5.46 0.93
C VAL A 69 -27.21 -5.44 0.04
N THR A 70 -27.19 -4.70 -1.07
CA THR A 70 -28.30 -4.69 -2.04
C THR A 70 -28.53 -6.07 -2.65
N LEU A 71 -27.45 -6.80 -2.98
CA LEU A 71 -27.50 -8.11 -3.61
C LEU A 71 -28.04 -9.19 -2.66
N VAL A 72 -27.68 -9.13 -1.38
CA VAL A 72 -28.26 -10.00 -0.34
C VAL A 72 -29.74 -9.71 -0.14
N ARG A 73 -30.13 -8.43 -0.14
CA ARG A 73 -31.52 -8.02 0.07
C ARG A 73 -32.45 -8.33 -1.11
N SER A 74 -31.93 -8.45 -2.32
CA SER A 74 -32.72 -8.86 -3.49
C SER A 74 -32.86 -10.37 -3.65
N ALA A 75 -32.02 -11.15 -2.96
CA ALA A 75 -32.03 -12.61 -2.97
C ALA A 75 -32.88 -13.24 -1.85
N SER A 76 -33.33 -12.44 -0.88
CA SER A 76 -34.25 -12.81 0.22
C SER A 76 -35.69 -12.41 -0.08
#